data_AF-A0A178W131-F1
#
_entry.id   AF-A0A178W131-F1
#
_cell.length_a   1.000
_cell.length_b   1.000
_cell.length_c   1.000
_cell.angle_alpha   90.00
_cell.angle_beta   90.00
_cell.angle_gamma   90.00
#
_symmetry.space_group_name_H-M   'P 1'
#
loop_
_entity.id
_entity.type
_entity.pdbx_description
1 polymer ?
#
loop_
_entity_poly.entity_id
_entity_poly.type
_entity_poly.pdbx_seq_one_letter_code
_entity_poly.pdbx_strand_id
1 'polypeptide(L)'
;MAGFINLEDSPMFQKQVFSLEGTSDELKDRCQKLYKGVKKFMGALGEASTGVSAFADSLEEFGAGHDDPVSVSIGGPVISKFINTLRELSSYKEFLRSQVEHVLLERLTNFMTVDLQEAKESRRRFDKAVHSYDQAREKFVSLKKNTRGDIVAELEEDLENSKSAFEKSRFNLVC
;
A
#
# COMPACT_ATOMS: atom_id res chain seq x y z
N MET A 1 -18.42 0.28 -11.26
CA MET A 1 -19.12 1.26 -10.40
C MET A 1 -20.63 1.02 -10.43
N ALA A 2 -21.10 -0.17 -10.04
CA ALA A 2 -22.54 -0.53 -10.09
C ALA A 2 -23.09 -1.05 -8.75
N GLY A 3 -22.34 -0.90 -7.65
CA GLY A 3 -22.71 -1.45 -6.34
C GLY A 3 -23.71 -0.61 -5.55
N PHE A 4 -23.74 0.71 -5.77
CA PHE A 4 -24.51 1.68 -4.99
C PHE A 4 -25.38 2.53 -5.91
N ILE A 5 -26.39 1.91 -6.52
CA ILE A 5 -27.29 2.58 -7.48
C ILE A 5 -28.27 3.52 -6.74
N ASN A 6 -28.61 3.18 -5.49
CA ASN A 6 -29.33 4.04 -4.56
C ASN A 6 -28.56 4.10 -3.24
N LEU A 7 -28.12 5.31 -2.85
CA LEU A 7 -27.53 5.58 -1.54
C LEU A 7 -28.65 5.63 -0.49
N GLU A 8 -29.32 4.51 -0.26
CA GLU A 8 -30.22 4.37 0.89
C GLU A 8 -29.45 3.71 2.04
N ASP A 9 -29.62 4.22 3.26
CA ASP A 9 -29.05 3.61 4.47
C ASP A 9 -29.88 2.37 4.83
N SER A 10 -29.67 1.32 4.05
CA SER A 10 -30.35 0.04 4.21
C SER A 10 -29.44 -0.96 4.92
N PRO A 11 -30.01 -1.99 5.58
CA PRO A 11 -29.22 -3.12 6.09
C PRO A 11 -28.33 -3.76 5.01
N MET A 12 -28.76 -3.72 3.74
CA MET A 12 -27.98 -4.20 2.61
C MET A 12 -26.76 -3.33 2.32
N PHE A 13 -26.91 -1.99 2.37
CA PHE A 13 -25.80 -1.05 2.27
C PHE A 13 -24.76 -1.32 3.35
N GLN A 14 -25.20 -1.43 4.62
CA GLN A 14 -24.32 -1.67 5.75
C GLN A 14 -23.55 -3.00 5.58
N LYS A 15 -24.23 -4.07 5.17
CA LYS A 15 -23.59 -5.37 4.88
C LYS A 15 -22.51 -5.26 3.79
N GLN A 16 -22.76 -4.50 2.73
CA GLN A 16 -21.78 -4.29 1.66
C GLN A 16 -20.55 -3.52 2.17
N VAL A 17 -20.76 -2.46 2.96
CA VAL A 17 -19.68 -1.69 3.58
C VAL A 17 -18.80 -2.59 4.46
N PHE A 18 -19.40 -3.40 5.34
CA PHE A 18 -18.65 -4.33 6.19
C PHE A 18 -17.87 -5.38 5.37
N SER A 19 -18.44 -5.90 4.29
CA SER A 19 -17.75 -6.83 3.40
C SER A 19 -16.54 -6.20 2.72
N LEU A 20 -16.67 -4.94 2.27
CA LEU A 20 -15.58 -4.19 1.66
C LEU A 20 -14.48 -3.86 2.67
N GLU A 21 -14.85 -3.55 3.91
CA GLU A 21 -13.91 -3.32 5.01
C GLU A 21 -13.08 -4.58 5.30
N GLY A 22 -13.71 -5.75 5.40
CA GLY A 22 -12.99 -7.01 5.56
C GLY A 22 -12.04 -7.30 4.39
N THR A 23 -12.49 -7.08 3.16
CA THR A 23 -11.65 -7.25 1.95
C THR A 23 -10.45 -6.28 1.94
N SER A 24 -10.64 -5.06 2.44
CA SER A 24 -9.59 -4.04 2.57
C SER A 24 -8.53 -4.46 3.59
N ASP A 25 -8.93 -5.04 4.71
CA ASP A 25 -8.00 -5.56 5.72
C ASP A 25 -7.19 -6.76 5.21
N GLU A 26 -7.83 -7.68 4.49
CA GLU A 26 -7.13 -8.79 3.82
C GLU A 26 -6.13 -8.27 2.78
N LEU A 27 -6.51 -7.26 1.99
CA LEU A 27 -5.63 -6.63 1.02
C LEU A 27 -4.42 -5.99 1.71
N LYS A 28 -4.62 -5.33 2.86
CA LYS A 28 -3.54 -4.77 3.67
C LYS A 28 -2.52 -5.83 4.07
N ASP A 29 -2.98 -6.96 4.60
CA ASP A 29 -2.11 -8.05 5.04
C ASP A 29 -1.32 -8.65 3.85
N ARG A 30 -1.99 -8.85 2.70
CA ARG A 30 -1.32 -9.30 1.47
C ARG A 30 -0.24 -8.32 1.01
N CYS A 31 -0.51 -7.03 1.03
CA CYS A 31 0.48 -6.00 0.69
C CYS A 31 1.66 -6.00 1.67
N GLN A 32 1.42 -6.15 2.97
CA GLN A 32 2.48 -6.25 3.98
C GLN A 32 3.37 -7.49 3.79
N LYS A 33 2.76 -8.64 3.47
CA LYS A 33 3.49 -9.88 3.16
C LYS A 33 4.37 -9.69 1.92
N LEU A 34 3.84 -9.08 0.86
CA LEU A 34 4.61 -8.78 -0.35
C LEU A 34 5.77 -7.82 -0.04
N TYR A 35 5.53 -6.74 0.71
CA TYR A 35 6.57 -5.79 1.12
C TYR A 35 7.74 -6.48 1.83
N LYS A 36 7.44 -7.35 2.81
CA LYS A 36 8.46 -8.14 3.53
C LYS A 36 9.23 -9.07 2.58
N GLY A 37 8.51 -9.73 1.66
CA GLY A 37 9.11 -10.60 0.64
C GLY A 37 10.09 -9.84 -0.25
N VAL A 38 9.72 -8.65 -0.72
CA VAL A 38 10.56 -7.78 -1.54
C VAL A 38 11.81 -7.33 -0.80
N LYS A 39 11.69 -6.90 0.46
CA LYS A 39 12.86 -6.53 1.28
C LYS A 39 13.83 -7.69 1.47
N LYS A 40 13.32 -8.90 1.73
CA LYS A 40 14.16 -10.11 1.84
C LYS A 40 14.85 -10.44 0.51
N PHE A 41 14.12 -10.36 -0.59
CA PHE A 41 14.66 -10.59 -1.93
C PHE A 41 15.79 -9.61 -2.27
N MET A 42 15.58 -8.30 -2.04
CA MET A 42 16.61 -7.28 -2.30
C MET A 42 17.87 -7.47 -1.45
N GLY A 43 17.72 -7.88 -0.18
CA GLY A 43 18.86 -8.20 0.68
C GLY A 43 19.68 -9.37 0.13
N ALA A 44 19.01 -10.50 -0.18
CA ALA A 44 19.66 -11.68 -0.74
C ALA A 44 20.31 -11.41 -2.11
N LEU A 45 19.66 -10.60 -2.95
CA LEU A 45 20.20 -10.19 -4.24
C LEU A 45 21.46 -9.34 -4.06
N GLY A 46 21.46 -8.41 -3.11
CA GLY A 46 22.62 -7.59 -2.77
C GLY A 46 23.81 -8.42 -2.30
N GLU A 47 23.60 -9.36 -1.36
CA GLU A 47 24.64 -10.28 -0.89
C GLU A 47 25.21 -11.13 -2.04
N ALA A 48 24.34 -11.67 -2.90
CA ALA A 48 24.75 -12.43 -4.07
C ALA A 48 25.52 -11.59 -5.10
N SER A 49 25.17 -10.32 -5.28
CA SER A 49 25.92 -9.39 -6.13
C SER A 49 27.30 -9.10 -5.56
N THR A 50 27.42 -8.86 -4.25
CA THR A 50 28.73 -8.68 -3.58
C THR A 50 29.62 -9.91 -3.77
N GLY A 51 29.09 -11.12 -3.62
CA GLY A 51 29.85 -12.36 -3.84
C GLY A 51 30.33 -12.53 -5.29
N VAL A 52 29.47 -12.22 -6.27
CA VAL A 52 29.86 -12.27 -7.70
C VAL A 52 30.96 -11.25 -8.01
N SER A 53 30.84 -10.02 -7.51
CA SER A 53 31.86 -8.99 -7.72
C SER A 53 33.19 -9.38 -7.07
N ALA A 54 33.19 -9.85 -5.82
CA ALA A 54 34.41 -10.29 -5.15
C ALA A 54 35.11 -11.45 -5.87
N PHE A 55 34.34 -12.39 -6.45
CA PHE A 55 34.91 -13.46 -7.25
C PHE A 55 35.50 -12.94 -8.57
N ALA A 56 34.82 -12.01 -9.25
CA ALA A 56 35.34 -11.36 -10.45
C ALA A 56 36.65 -10.60 -10.15
N ASP A 57 36.71 -9.88 -9.03
CA ASP A 57 37.91 -9.16 -8.59
C ASP A 57 39.06 -10.14 -8.26
N SER A 58 38.77 -11.30 -7.66
CA SER A 58 39.78 -12.35 -7.40
C SER A 58 40.35 -12.94 -8.69
N LEU A 59 39.48 -13.14 -9.70
CA LEU A 59 39.91 -13.59 -11.03
C LEU A 59 40.75 -12.53 -11.75
N GLU A 60 40.40 -11.25 -11.57
CA GLU A 60 41.16 -10.14 -12.13
C GLU A 60 42.53 -10.00 -11.46
N GLU A 61 42.62 -10.12 -10.13
CA GLU A 61 43.89 -10.13 -9.40
C GLU A 61 44.78 -11.30 -9.82
N PHE A 62 44.21 -12.51 -9.95
CA PHE A 62 44.93 -13.67 -10.45
C PHE A 62 45.39 -13.49 -11.91
N GLY A 63 44.50 -12.95 -12.74
CA GLY A 63 44.70 -12.77 -14.17
C GLY A 63 45.36 -11.44 -14.55
N ALA A 64 45.84 -10.66 -13.57
CA ALA A 64 46.29 -9.28 -13.74
C ALA A 64 47.53 -9.18 -14.66
N GLY A 65 47.28 -9.21 -15.97
CA GLY A 65 47.73 -8.14 -16.84
C GLY A 65 49.20 -8.12 -17.19
N HIS A 66 49.84 -9.26 -17.41
CA HIS A 66 50.92 -9.26 -18.38
C HIS A 66 50.47 -10.04 -19.61
N ASP A 67 50.64 -9.43 -20.80
CA ASP A 67 50.95 -10.16 -22.03
C ASP A 67 52.29 -10.92 -21.87
N ASP A 68 52.52 -11.54 -20.72
CA ASP A 68 53.64 -12.41 -20.49
C ASP A 68 53.22 -13.83 -20.90
N PRO A 69 54.16 -14.60 -21.46
CA PRO A 69 53.88 -15.97 -21.90
C PRO A 69 53.29 -16.87 -20.80
N VAL A 70 53.52 -16.58 -19.51
CA VAL A 70 53.06 -17.42 -18.40
C VAL A 70 51.56 -17.24 -18.19
N SER A 71 51.05 -16.00 -18.14
CA SER A 71 49.62 -15.69 -18.04
C SER A 71 48.80 -16.31 -19.18
N VAL A 72 49.31 -16.24 -20.41
CA VAL A 72 48.67 -16.86 -21.58
C VAL A 72 48.61 -18.39 -21.44
N SER A 73 49.67 -19.04 -20.96
CA SER A 73 49.72 -20.50 -20.78
C SER A 73 48.78 -21.00 -19.67
N ILE A 74 48.51 -20.17 -18.65
CA ILE A 74 47.62 -20.47 -17.53
C ILE A 74 46.13 -20.22 -17.89
N GLY A 75 45.87 -19.64 -19.06
CA GLY A 75 44.51 -19.43 -19.57
C GLY A 75 43.95 -18.03 -19.35
N GLY A 76 44.80 -17.00 -19.24
CA GLY A 76 44.41 -15.60 -19.10
C GLY A 76 43.23 -15.15 -19.98
N PRO A 77 43.20 -15.44 -21.30
CA PRO A 77 42.07 -15.07 -22.16
C PRO A 77 40.72 -15.70 -21.78
N VAL A 78 40.73 -16.91 -21.20
CA VAL A 78 39.52 -17.57 -20.69
C VAL A 78 39.06 -16.89 -19.40
N ILE A 79 40.00 -16.54 -18.53
CA ILE A 79 39.74 -15.84 -17.26
C ILE A 79 39.13 -14.45 -17.53
N SER A 80 39.67 -13.69 -18.49
CA SER A 80 39.09 -12.40 -18.90
C SER A 80 37.64 -12.52 -19.38
N LYS A 81 37.29 -13.61 -20.09
CA LYS A 81 35.90 -13.86 -20.47
C LYS A 81 35.01 -14.08 -19.26
N PHE A 82 35.45 -14.88 -18.28
CA PHE A 82 34.71 -15.08 -17.04
C PHE A 82 34.50 -13.76 -16.27
N ILE A 83 35.53 -12.94 -16.12
CA ILE A 83 35.43 -11.63 -15.47
C ILE A 83 34.35 -10.77 -16.15
N ASN A 84 34.41 -10.64 -17.48
CA ASN A 84 33.45 -9.85 -18.23
C ASN A 84 32.00 -10.37 -18.05
N THR A 85 31.79 -11.68 -18.14
CA THR A 85 30.47 -12.29 -17.92
C THR A 85 29.96 -12.08 -16.48
N LEU A 86 30.83 -12.19 -15.47
CA LEU A 86 30.44 -11.95 -14.08
C LEU A 86 30.07 -10.48 -13.84
N ARG A 87 30.82 -9.54 -14.42
CA ARG A 87 30.52 -8.09 -14.34
C ARG A 87 29.22 -7.73 -15.06
N GLU A 88 28.96 -8.34 -16.20
CA GLU A 88 27.70 -8.20 -16.92
C GLU A 88 26.51 -8.76 -16.11
N LEU A 89 26.67 -9.95 -15.52
CA LEU A 89 25.67 -10.54 -14.62
C LEU A 89 25.37 -9.64 -13.42
N SER A 90 26.39 -9.03 -12.81
CA SER A 90 26.21 -8.05 -11.72
C SER A 90 25.39 -6.84 -12.17
N SER A 91 25.64 -6.33 -13.38
CA SER A 91 24.90 -5.20 -13.94
C SER A 91 23.41 -5.52 -14.11
N TYR A 92 23.07 -6.72 -14.61
CA TYR A 92 21.68 -7.15 -14.73
C TYR A 92 20.99 -7.33 -13.37
N LYS A 93 21.71 -7.83 -12.35
CA LYS A 93 21.18 -7.95 -10.99
C LYS A 93 20.88 -6.59 -10.36
N GLU A 94 21.77 -5.61 -10.53
CA GLU A 94 21.51 -4.25 -10.03
C GLU A 94 20.36 -3.56 -10.77
N PHE A 95 20.26 -3.77 -12.09
CA PHE A 95 19.08 -3.31 -12.84
C PHE A 95 17.78 -3.91 -12.30
N LEU A 96 17.75 -5.23 -12.07
CA LEU A 96 16.59 -5.89 -11.47
C LEU A 96 16.25 -5.33 -10.08
N ARG A 97 17.27 -5.09 -9.25
CA ARG A 97 17.09 -4.48 -7.92
C ARG A 97 16.43 -3.12 -8.01
N SER A 98 16.93 -2.24 -8.89
CA SER A 98 16.36 -0.91 -9.14
C SER A 98 14.91 -0.99 -9.62
N GLN A 99 14.60 -1.90 -10.54
CA GLN A 99 13.23 -2.11 -11.03
C GLN A 99 12.28 -2.58 -9.91
N VAL A 100 12.73 -3.49 -9.05
CA VAL A 100 11.93 -3.98 -7.92
C VAL A 100 11.69 -2.86 -6.89
N GLU A 101 12.68 -2.01 -6.65
CA GLU A 101 12.55 -0.87 -5.73
C GLU A 101 11.58 0.19 -6.28
N HIS A 102 11.84 0.72 -7.47
CA HIS A 102 11.08 1.87 -7.97
C HIS A 102 9.72 1.48 -8.58
N VAL A 103 9.63 0.36 -9.29
CA VAL A 103 8.39 0.00 -10.01
C VAL A 103 7.41 -0.72 -9.08
N LEU A 104 7.91 -1.54 -8.17
CA LEU A 104 7.07 -2.38 -7.32
C LEU A 104 6.98 -1.85 -5.89
N LEU A 105 8.11 -1.61 -5.22
CA LEU A 105 8.10 -1.27 -3.79
C LEU A 105 7.53 0.13 -3.53
N GLU A 106 7.91 1.14 -4.30
CA GLU A 106 7.37 2.50 -4.15
C GLU A 106 5.86 2.53 -4.40
N ARG A 107 5.39 1.90 -5.49
CA ARG A 107 3.95 1.81 -5.79
C ARG A 107 3.17 1.08 -4.69
N LEU A 108 3.70 -0.03 -4.20
CA LEU A 108 3.08 -0.80 -3.12
C LEU A 108 3.02 0.03 -1.82
N THR A 109 4.10 0.75 -1.51
CA THR A 109 4.18 1.59 -0.31
C THR A 109 3.18 2.74 -0.42
N ASN A 110 3.15 3.45 -1.56
CA ASN A 110 2.19 4.53 -1.80
C ASN A 110 0.74 4.05 -1.68
N PHE A 111 0.41 2.92 -2.30
CA PHE A 111 -0.92 2.32 -2.18
C PHE A 111 -1.31 2.05 -0.72
N MET A 112 -0.39 1.52 0.09
CA MET A 112 -0.64 1.23 1.49
C MET A 112 -0.75 2.48 2.37
N THR A 113 0.05 3.52 2.11
CA THR A 113 0.14 4.72 2.97
C THR A 113 -0.83 5.82 2.58
N VAL A 114 -1.25 5.85 1.32
CA VAL A 114 -2.17 6.87 0.77
C VAL A 114 -3.54 6.23 0.58
N ASP A 115 -3.71 5.43 -0.47
CA ASP A 115 -5.04 4.96 -0.91
C ASP A 115 -5.76 4.15 0.17
N LEU A 116 -5.06 3.16 0.75
CA LEU A 116 -5.63 2.29 1.77
C LEU A 116 -5.88 3.01 3.10
N GLN A 117 -5.03 3.98 3.43
CA GLN A 117 -5.16 4.79 4.64
C GLN A 117 -6.32 5.77 4.50
N GLU A 118 -6.47 6.41 3.34
CA GLU A 118 -7.59 7.31 3.03
C GLU A 118 -8.93 6.56 3.09
N ALA A 119 -8.99 5.35 2.52
CA ALA A 119 -10.18 4.50 2.62
C ALA A 119 -10.58 4.21 4.09
N LYS A 120 -9.60 3.88 4.95
CA LYS A 120 -9.83 3.67 6.39
C LYS A 120 -10.29 4.94 7.10
N GLU A 121 -9.74 6.09 6.74
CA GLU A 121 -10.17 7.35 7.32
C GLU A 121 -11.57 7.75 6.87
N SER A 122 -11.92 7.54 5.59
CA SER A 122 -13.28 7.74 5.07
C SER A 122 -14.28 6.87 5.84
N ARG A 123 -13.95 5.57 6.04
CA ARG A 123 -14.74 4.64 6.87
C ARG A 123 -14.94 5.14 8.30
N ARG A 124 -13.87 5.64 8.95
CA ARG A 124 -13.93 6.19 10.32
C ARG A 124 -14.78 7.47 10.40
N ARG A 125 -14.69 8.35 9.38
CA ARG A 125 -15.53 9.56 9.30
C ARG A 125 -17.00 9.18 9.15
N PHE A 126 -17.30 8.17 8.33
CA PHE A 126 -18.65 7.62 8.17
C PHE A 126 -19.20 7.05 9.50
N ASP A 127 -18.44 6.22 10.23
CA ASP A 127 -18.88 5.72 11.56
C ASP A 127 -19.22 6.84 12.52
N LYS A 128 -18.38 7.89 12.56
CA LYS A 128 -18.61 9.03 13.43
C LYS A 128 -19.90 9.77 13.05
N ALA A 129 -20.15 9.96 11.76
CA ALA A 129 -21.33 10.65 11.26
C ALA A 129 -22.61 9.84 11.50
N VAL A 130 -22.57 8.52 11.32
CA VAL A 130 -23.66 7.59 11.69
C VAL A 130 -24.02 7.77 13.17
N HIS A 131 -23.02 7.67 14.05
CA HIS A 131 -23.25 7.76 15.49
C HIS A 131 -23.81 9.12 15.92
N SER A 132 -23.31 10.22 15.35
CA SER A 132 -23.82 11.56 15.61
C SER A 132 -25.27 11.71 15.12
N TYR A 133 -25.60 11.19 13.94
CA TYR A 133 -26.95 11.25 13.40
C TYR A 133 -27.94 10.42 14.23
N ASP A 134 -27.55 9.20 14.64
CA ASP A 134 -28.37 8.36 15.52
C ASP A 134 -28.65 9.06 16.86
N GLN A 135 -27.64 9.71 17.45
CA GLN A 135 -27.79 10.45 18.69
C GLN A 135 -28.74 11.66 18.54
N ALA A 136 -28.60 12.45 17.47
CA ALA A 136 -29.49 13.58 17.20
C ALA A 136 -30.94 13.10 16.98
N ARG A 137 -31.11 12.00 16.24
CA ARG A 137 -32.41 11.38 15.98
C ARG A 137 -33.07 10.89 17.28
N GLU A 138 -32.32 10.25 18.18
CA GLU A 138 -32.83 9.80 19.47
C GLU A 138 -33.29 10.97 20.35
N LYS A 139 -32.49 12.03 20.44
CA LYS A 139 -32.87 13.27 21.16
C LYS A 139 -34.16 13.87 20.58
N PHE A 140 -34.24 13.98 19.26
CA PHE A 140 -35.40 14.55 18.58
C PHE A 140 -36.67 13.73 18.81
N VAL A 141 -36.59 12.40 18.68
CA VAL A 141 -37.73 11.49 18.92
C VAL A 141 -38.17 11.49 20.38
N SER A 142 -37.27 11.78 21.32
CA SER A 142 -37.58 11.86 22.76
C SER A 142 -38.33 13.14 23.19
N LEU A 143 -38.58 14.07 22.26
CA LEU A 143 -39.30 15.32 22.53
C LEU A 143 -40.71 15.05 23.07
N LYS A 144 -41.07 15.76 24.14
CA LYS A 144 -42.41 15.74 24.70
C LYS A 144 -43.28 16.80 24.04
N LYS A 145 -44.59 16.59 24.01
CA LYS A 145 -45.56 17.54 23.43
C LYS A 145 -45.54 18.94 24.06
N ASN A 146 -44.96 19.09 25.25
CA ASN A 146 -44.85 20.35 25.98
C ASN A 146 -43.42 20.95 25.98
N THR A 147 -42.50 20.40 25.17
CA THR A 147 -41.15 20.97 25.04
C THR A 147 -41.24 22.39 24.48
N ARG A 148 -40.42 23.30 25.00
CA ARG A 148 -40.37 24.70 24.57
C ARG A 148 -39.91 24.78 23.11
N GLY A 149 -40.52 25.67 22.33
CA GLY A 149 -40.27 25.77 20.88
C GLY A 149 -38.82 26.12 20.51
N ASP A 150 -38.10 26.83 21.37
CA ASP A 150 -36.67 27.12 21.21
C ASP A 150 -35.81 25.84 21.25
N ILE A 151 -36.10 24.95 22.21
CA ILE A 151 -35.42 23.64 22.31
C ILE A 151 -35.76 22.75 21.10
N VAL A 152 -37.02 22.80 20.63
CA VAL A 152 -37.43 22.01 19.45
C VAL A 152 -36.65 22.48 18.22
N ALA A 153 -36.58 23.79 17.97
CA ALA A 153 -35.86 24.35 16.83
C ALA A 153 -34.35 24.00 16.87
N GLU A 154 -33.72 24.07 18.04
CA GLU A 154 -32.31 23.68 18.21
C GLU A 154 -32.08 22.20 17.87
N LEU A 155 -32.96 21.31 18.32
CA LEU A 155 -32.86 19.88 18.04
C LEU A 155 -33.20 19.52 16.59
N GLU A 156 -34.09 20.27 15.93
CA GLU A 156 -34.34 20.14 14.48
C GLU A 156 -33.10 20.56 13.68
N GLU A 157 -32.45 21.65 14.06
CA GLU A 157 -31.22 22.10 13.42
C GLU A 157 -30.07 21.09 13.61
N ASP A 158 -29.87 20.56 14.81
CA ASP A 158 -28.89 19.49 15.08
C ASP A 158 -29.17 18.22 14.26
N LEU A 159 -30.46 17.84 14.13
CA LEU A 159 -30.88 16.69 13.33
C LEU A 159 -30.57 16.89 11.84
N GLU A 160 -30.88 18.05 11.27
CA GLU A 160 -30.63 18.33 9.85
C GLU A 160 -29.13 18.42 9.55
N ASN A 161 -28.36 19.08 10.42
CA ASN A 161 -26.91 19.18 10.29
C ASN A 161 -26.22 17.81 10.36
N SER A 162 -26.61 16.97 11.32
CA SER A 162 -26.06 15.63 11.48
C SER A 162 -26.46 14.69 10.34
N LYS A 163 -27.68 14.80 9.81
CA LYS A 163 -28.13 14.08 8.61
C LYS A 163 -27.32 14.46 7.38
N SER A 164 -27.11 15.74 7.14
CA SER A 164 -26.30 16.25 6.03
C SER A 164 -24.86 15.73 6.11
N ALA A 165 -24.25 15.76 7.30
CA ALA A 165 -22.91 15.21 7.54
C ALA A 165 -22.85 13.69 7.28
N PHE A 166 -23.86 12.94 7.72
CA PHE A 166 -24.00 11.51 7.46
C PHE A 166 -24.08 11.22 5.95
N GLU A 167 -24.97 11.88 5.21
CA GLU A 167 -25.14 11.68 3.77
C GLU A 167 -23.86 12.02 2.99
N LYS A 168 -23.19 13.11 3.34
CA LYS A 168 -21.90 13.49 2.74
C LYS A 168 -20.80 12.46 3.01
N SER A 169 -20.70 11.97 4.25
CA SER A 169 -19.71 10.95 4.59
C SER A 169 -19.98 9.61 3.89
N ARG A 170 -21.25 9.25 3.68
CA ARG A 170 -21.65 8.06 2.94
C ARG A 170 -21.30 8.17 1.46
N PHE A 171 -21.51 9.34 0.85
CA PHE A 171 -21.10 9.59 -0.53
C PHE A 171 -19.58 9.45 -0.69
N ASN A 172 -18.80 10.06 0.19
CA ASN A 172 -17.32 9.98 0.20
C ASN A 172 -16.77 8.56 0.48
N LEU A 173 -17.60 7.63 0.93
CA LEU A 173 -17.20 6.23 1.12
C LEU A 173 -17.29 5.44 -0.21
N VAL A 174 -18.14 5.91 -1.13
CA VAL A 174 -18.54 5.21 -2.36
C VAL A 174 -17.91 5.83 -3.61
N CYS A 175 -17.58 7.12 -3.56
CA CYS A 175 -16.95 7.90 -4.61
C CYS A 175 -15.48 8.14 -4.32
#